data_AF-A0A1Q7ZMV8-F1
#
_entry.id   AF-A0A1Q7ZMV8-F1
#
_cell.length_a   1.000
_cell.length_b   1.000
_cell.length_c   1.000
_cell.angle_alpha   90.00
_cell.angle_beta   90.00
_cell.angle_gamma   90.00
#
_symmetry.space_group_name_H-M   'P 1'
#
loop_
_entity.id
_entity.type
_entity.pdbx_description
1 polymer ?
#
loop_
_entity_poly.entity_id
_entity_poly.type
_entity_poly.pdbx_seq_one_letter_code
_entity_poly.pdbx_strand_id
1 'polypeptide(L)'
;LGTQGTIGDNVLRNERDNAEIARILGCKDHFDLNYNNHRIGDVSLNEVICRLIFLIRLVKADTVVCWDPWAHDEENPDHYTLAKAVEAACWMAGRDHDYPEQFAAGLRPKAVQDKYYFARRPEITRVVDISKQIDKKVEANRANVAKGPAGHLGSRLRTELAKQNLRLPLLGDDDATADRNYIKEFALRQSRELGKQYGVEYAEAFHYIPLGAAGADRDPRVEKYVKEHAIPIK
;
A
#
# COMPACT_ATOMS: atom_id res chain seq x y z
N LEU A 1 -5.40 5.44 19.47
CA LEU A 1 -5.45 4.10 18.87
C LEU A 1 -4.18 3.34 19.28
N GLY A 2 -4.24 2.02 19.44
CA GLY A 2 -3.08 1.19 19.79
C GLY A 2 -2.89 0.90 21.28
N THR A 3 -1.93 0.02 21.57
CA THR A 3 -1.56 -0.43 22.94
C THR A 3 -0.47 0.47 23.52
N GLN A 4 -0.66 0.95 24.74
CA GLN A 4 0.32 1.82 25.43
C GLN A 4 1.65 1.06 25.68
N GLY A 5 2.78 1.76 25.65
CA GLY A 5 4.10 1.19 25.94
C GLY A 5 5.23 2.12 25.55
N THR A 6 6.46 1.67 25.77
CA THR A 6 7.67 2.42 25.40
C THR A 6 7.83 2.50 23.87
N ILE A 7 8.77 3.32 23.39
CA ILE A 7 9.12 3.36 21.96
C ILE A 7 9.53 1.97 21.48
N GLY A 8 10.39 1.26 22.24
CA GLY A 8 10.84 -0.09 21.90
C GLY A 8 9.69 -1.11 21.84
N ASP A 9 8.77 -1.06 22.81
CA ASP A 9 7.58 -1.93 22.79
C ASP A 9 6.72 -1.70 21.54
N ASN A 10 6.58 -0.44 21.13
CA ASN A 10 5.80 -0.09 19.95
C ASN A 10 6.48 -0.55 18.65
N VAL A 11 7.82 -0.43 18.56
CA VAL A 11 8.57 -0.95 17.41
C VAL A 11 8.39 -2.46 17.29
N LEU A 12 8.63 -3.20 18.38
CA LEU A 12 8.49 -4.66 18.39
C LEU A 12 7.06 -5.12 18.05
N ARG A 13 6.05 -4.40 18.54
CA ARG A 13 4.65 -4.71 18.20
C ARG A 13 4.35 -4.45 16.72
N ASN A 14 4.78 -3.33 16.17
CA ASN A 14 4.58 -3.05 14.74
C ASN A 14 5.27 -4.08 13.86
N GLU A 15 6.50 -4.51 14.22
CA GLU A 15 7.25 -5.53 13.49
C GLU A 15 6.47 -6.86 13.45
N ARG A 16 5.93 -7.29 14.60
CA ARG A 16 5.10 -8.50 14.69
C ARG A 16 3.81 -8.40 13.89
N ASP A 17 3.11 -7.27 13.99
CA ASP A 17 1.88 -7.02 13.23
C ASP A 17 2.17 -7.02 11.72
N ASN A 18 3.23 -6.34 11.27
CA ASN A 18 3.63 -6.29 9.87
C ASN A 18 3.97 -7.69 9.33
N ALA A 19 4.73 -8.49 10.08
CA ALA A 19 5.06 -9.86 9.69
C ALA A 19 3.80 -10.74 9.54
N GLU A 20 2.85 -10.62 10.47
CA GLU A 20 1.59 -11.37 10.40
C GLU A 20 0.69 -10.91 9.26
N ILE A 21 0.59 -9.59 9.04
CA ILE A 21 -0.14 -9.01 7.90
C ILE A 21 0.45 -9.51 6.59
N ALA A 22 1.77 -9.48 6.42
CA ALA A 22 2.46 -9.99 5.23
C ALA A 22 2.12 -11.47 4.99
N ARG A 23 2.13 -12.29 6.05
CA ARG A 23 1.77 -13.71 5.99
C ARG A 23 0.30 -13.91 5.56
N ILE A 24 -0.64 -13.17 6.14
CA ILE A 24 -2.08 -13.27 5.82
C ILE A 24 -2.35 -12.85 4.37
N LEU A 25 -1.72 -11.77 3.91
CA LEU A 25 -1.86 -11.30 2.54
C LEU A 25 -1.25 -12.29 1.53
N GLY A 26 -0.29 -13.11 1.96
CA GLY A 26 0.43 -14.06 1.12
C GLY A 26 1.63 -13.41 0.42
N CYS A 27 2.20 -12.38 1.03
CA CYS A 27 3.44 -11.76 0.56
C CYS A 27 4.58 -12.78 0.63
N LYS A 28 5.45 -12.77 -0.37
CA LYS A 28 6.65 -13.64 -0.38
C LYS A 28 7.70 -13.16 0.61
N ASP A 29 7.76 -11.85 0.85
CA ASP A 29 8.72 -11.22 1.74
C ASP A 29 8.21 -9.84 2.19
N HIS A 30 8.87 -9.23 3.18
CA HIS A 30 8.68 -7.85 3.63
C HIS A 30 10.02 -7.23 4.06
N PHE A 31 10.13 -5.90 3.92
CA PHE A 31 11.34 -5.17 4.29
C PHE A 31 11.00 -3.99 5.18
N ASP A 32 11.49 -4.00 6.42
CA ASP A 32 11.36 -2.86 7.34
C ASP A 32 12.55 -1.90 7.17
N LEU A 33 12.27 -0.71 6.63
CA LEU A 33 13.31 0.32 6.47
C LEU A 33 13.71 0.98 7.79
N ASN A 34 12.90 0.79 8.84
CA ASN A 34 13.15 1.25 10.22
C ASN A 34 13.40 2.75 10.37
N TYR A 35 12.76 3.56 9.52
CA TYR A 35 12.67 5.00 9.75
C TYR A 35 11.67 5.29 10.89
N ASN A 36 12.02 6.26 11.73
CA ASN A 36 11.18 6.63 12.88
C ASN A 36 9.85 7.22 12.41
N ASN A 37 8.75 6.72 12.96
CA ASN A 37 7.40 7.19 12.68
C ASN A 37 7.27 8.70 12.99
N HIS A 38 6.67 9.45 12.06
CA HIS A 38 6.54 10.90 12.00
C HIS A 38 7.86 11.68 11.90
N ARG A 39 8.96 11.01 11.53
CA ARG A 39 10.30 11.60 11.44
C ARG A 39 10.95 11.36 10.08
N ILE A 40 10.23 10.85 9.09
CA ILE A 40 10.84 10.64 7.76
C ILE A 40 11.29 11.96 7.12
N GLY A 41 10.68 13.08 7.51
CA GLY A 41 11.10 14.42 7.08
C GLY A 41 12.50 14.83 7.55
N ASP A 42 13.08 14.15 8.55
CA ASP A 42 14.47 14.35 8.95
C ASP A 42 15.46 13.61 8.03
N VAL A 43 14.96 12.60 7.29
CA VAL A 43 15.78 11.73 6.45
C VAL A 43 15.98 12.40 5.10
N SER A 44 17.19 12.30 4.55
CA SER A 44 17.44 12.74 3.18
C SER A 44 16.51 12.01 2.22
N LEU A 45 15.74 12.76 1.42
CA LEU A 45 14.86 12.15 0.42
C LEU A 45 15.63 11.22 -0.52
N ASN A 46 16.87 11.60 -0.88
CA ASN A 46 17.73 10.78 -1.73
C ASN A 46 18.18 9.47 -1.08
N GLU A 47 18.25 9.42 0.26
CA GLU A 47 18.53 8.15 0.96
C GLU A 47 17.35 7.20 0.82
N VAL A 48 16.13 7.69 1.04
CA VAL A 48 14.90 6.90 0.88
C VAL A 48 14.77 6.42 -0.57
N ILE A 49 15.00 7.32 -1.55
CA ILE A 49 15.01 6.99 -2.98
C ILE A 49 16.04 5.87 -3.28
N CYS A 50 17.28 6.00 -2.80
CA CYS A 50 18.34 5.01 -3.02
C CYS A 50 17.93 3.61 -2.50
N ARG A 51 17.39 3.54 -1.28
CA ARG A 51 16.94 2.27 -0.68
C ARG A 51 15.75 1.67 -1.42
N LEU A 52 14.82 2.50 -1.89
CA LEU A 52 13.68 2.03 -2.70
C LEU A 52 14.12 1.53 -4.07
N ILE A 53 15.06 2.21 -4.74
CA ILE A 53 15.65 1.75 -6.00
C ILE A 53 16.32 0.39 -5.83
N PHE A 54 17.09 0.22 -4.75
CA PHE A 54 17.70 -1.06 -4.40
C PHE A 54 16.63 -2.17 -4.31
N LEU A 55 15.54 -1.94 -3.56
CA LEU A 55 14.47 -2.92 -3.41
C LEU A 55 13.75 -3.21 -4.73
N ILE A 56 13.43 -2.18 -5.54
CA ILE A 56 12.80 -2.35 -6.86
C ILE A 56 13.66 -3.25 -7.75
N ARG A 57 14.97 -3.01 -7.81
CA ARG A 57 15.91 -3.81 -8.61
C ARG A 57 16.09 -5.22 -8.05
N LEU A 58 16.14 -5.36 -6.73
CA LEU A 58 16.28 -6.64 -6.03
C LEU A 58 15.10 -7.57 -6.32
N VAL A 59 13.87 -7.10 -6.08
CA VAL A 59 12.65 -7.90 -6.24
C VAL A 59 12.11 -7.88 -7.67
N LYS A 60 12.72 -7.07 -8.55
CA LYS A 60 12.32 -6.84 -9.93
C LYS A 60 10.86 -6.35 -10.03
N ALA A 61 10.48 -5.36 -9.23
CA ALA A 61 9.10 -4.90 -9.13
C ALA A 61 8.58 -4.33 -10.46
N ASP A 62 7.53 -4.95 -11.03
CA ASP A 62 6.80 -4.43 -12.19
C ASP A 62 5.73 -3.42 -11.79
N THR A 63 5.12 -3.62 -10.62
CA THR A 63 3.98 -2.84 -10.13
C THR A 63 4.26 -2.29 -8.74
N VAL A 64 3.86 -1.05 -8.51
CA VAL A 64 3.89 -0.41 -7.19
C VAL A 64 2.50 0.05 -6.79
N VAL A 65 2.17 -0.15 -5.51
CA VAL A 65 0.97 0.40 -4.86
C VAL A 65 1.44 1.30 -3.72
N CYS A 66 1.07 2.58 -3.71
CA CYS A 66 1.60 3.56 -2.75
C CYS A 66 0.62 4.73 -2.53
N TRP A 67 0.95 5.63 -1.59
CA TRP A 67 0.34 6.95 -1.52
C TRP A 67 0.58 7.76 -2.79
N ASP A 68 -0.39 8.57 -3.18
CA ASP A 68 -0.28 9.46 -4.34
C ASP A 68 0.64 10.67 -4.01
N PRO A 69 1.74 10.88 -4.77
CA PRO A 69 2.67 11.98 -4.52
C PRO A 69 2.10 13.37 -4.80
N TRP A 70 0.95 13.46 -5.48
CA TRP A 70 0.25 14.71 -5.83
C TRP A 70 -1.09 14.88 -5.11
N ALA A 71 -1.46 13.95 -4.22
CA ALA A 71 -2.74 14.01 -3.54
C ALA A 71 -2.89 15.22 -2.62
N HIS A 72 -4.15 15.65 -2.48
CA HIS A 72 -4.56 16.70 -1.56
C HIS A 72 -4.98 16.12 -0.20
N ASP A 73 -4.93 16.99 0.81
CA ASP A 73 -5.52 16.75 2.14
C ASP A 73 -4.86 15.59 2.94
N GLU A 74 -3.63 15.22 2.59
CA GLU A 74 -2.81 14.29 3.37
C GLU A 74 -2.19 15.01 4.58
N GLU A 75 -2.51 14.54 5.78
CA GLU A 75 -2.12 15.16 7.05
C GLU A 75 -0.84 14.58 7.63
N ASN A 76 -0.49 13.33 7.28
CA ASN A 76 0.68 12.65 7.82
C ASN A 76 1.92 12.94 6.97
N PRO A 77 2.97 13.55 7.55
CA PRO A 77 4.20 13.85 6.83
C PRO A 77 4.93 12.64 6.26
N ASP A 78 4.74 11.48 6.87
CA ASP A 78 5.34 10.26 6.37
C ASP A 78 4.76 9.83 5.03
N HIS A 79 3.45 10.04 4.84
CA HIS A 79 2.75 9.62 3.63
C HIS A 79 3.23 10.41 2.41
N TYR A 80 3.19 11.75 2.47
CA TYR A 80 3.57 12.55 1.30
C TYR A 80 5.08 12.50 1.02
N THR A 81 5.92 12.28 2.02
CA THR A 81 7.38 12.16 1.81
C THR A 81 7.71 10.82 1.16
N LEU A 82 7.12 9.73 1.67
CA LEU A 82 7.27 8.41 1.08
C LEU A 82 6.74 8.37 -0.35
N ALA A 83 5.56 8.95 -0.61
CA ALA A 83 4.95 9.00 -1.94
C ALA A 83 5.90 9.61 -2.99
N LYS A 84 6.51 10.76 -2.65
CA LYS A 84 7.49 11.44 -3.53
C LYS A 84 8.73 10.58 -3.77
N ALA A 85 9.25 9.94 -2.71
CA ALA A 85 10.42 9.07 -2.82
C ALA A 85 10.14 7.85 -3.69
N VAL A 86 8.98 7.21 -3.51
CA VAL A 86 8.54 6.06 -4.29
C VAL A 86 8.38 6.43 -5.76
N GLU A 87 7.77 7.57 -6.06
CA GLU A 87 7.60 7.99 -7.45
C GLU A 87 8.94 8.23 -8.17
N ALA A 88 9.86 8.95 -7.52
CA ALA A 88 11.20 9.16 -8.05
C ALA A 88 11.92 7.81 -8.25
N ALA A 89 11.87 6.93 -7.25
CA ALA A 89 12.52 5.61 -7.30
C ALA A 89 11.98 4.73 -8.43
N CYS A 90 10.66 4.73 -8.68
CA CYS A 90 10.02 3.95 -9.76
C CYS A 90 10.64 4.23 -11.13
N TRP A 91 10.95 5.49 -11.40
CA TRP A 91 11.56 5.95 -12.65
C TRP A 91 13.09 5.78 -12.67
N MET A 92 13.77 6.19 -11.59
CA MET A 92 15.24 6.14 -11.49
C MET A 92 15.79 4.71 -11.44
N ALA A 93 15.03 3.75 -10.92
CA ALA A 93 15.48 2.36 -10.85
C ALA A 93 15.77 1.74 -12.23
N GLY A 94 15.17 2.29 -13.30
CA GLY A 94 15.42 1.91 -14.69
C GLY A 94 16.61 2.61 -15.36
N ARG A 95 17.37 3.46 -14.66
CA ARG A 95 18.49 4.21 -15.24
C ARG A 95 19.83 3.50 -15.01
N ASP A 96 20.58 3.31 -16.10
CA ASP A 96 21.88 2.60 -16.11
C ASP A 96 23.04 3.40 -15.52
N HIS A 97 22.86 4.71 -15.30
CA HIS A 97 23.87 5.61 -14.75
C HIS A 97 23.70 5.89 -13.26
N ASP A 98 22.60 5.42 -12.66
CA ASP A 98 22.28 5.67 -11.26
C ASP A 98 22.71 4.50 -10.36
N TYR A 99 23.48 4.83 -9.33
CA TYR A 99 23.95 3.90 -8.28
C TYR A 99 24.79 2.73 -8.84
N PRO A 100 25.98 3.00 -9.44
CA PRO A 100 26.83 1.98 -10.06
C PRO A 100 27.24 0.86 -9.09
N GLU A 101 27.34 1.15 -7.79
CA GLU A 101 27.62 0.18 -6.74
C GLU A 101 26.54 -0.91 -6.64
N GLN A 102 25.28 -0.62 -6.96
CA GLN A 102 24.21 -1.62 -7.01
C GLN A 102 24.39 -2.57 -8.19
N PHE A 103 24.89 -2.08 -9.32
CA PHE A 103 25.21 -2.92 -10.48
C PHE A 103 26.46 -3.75 -10.26
N ALA A 104 27.46 -3.22 -9.55
CA ALA A 104 28.61 -4.00 -9.09
C ALA A 104 28.19 -5.16 -8.17
N ALA A 105 27.08 -5.01 -7.43
CA ALA A 105 26.45 -6.08 -6.65
C ALA A 105 25.58 -7.05 -7.49
N GLY A 106 25.55 -6.92 -8.82
CA GLY A 106 24.84 -7.80 -9.74
C GLY A 106 23.36 -7.46 -9.96
N LEU A 107 22.86 -6.36 -9.40
CA LEU A 107 21.52 -5.87 -9.73
C LEU A 107 21.47 -5.35 -11.16
N ARG A 108 20.28 -5.29 -11.74
CA ARG A 108 20.05 -4.77 -13.09
C ARG A 108 19.05 -3.61 -13.05
N PRO A 109 19.10 -2.72 -14.05
CA PRO A 109 18.08 -1.70 -14.25
C PRO A 109 16.68 -2.32 -14.23
N LYS A 110 15.77 -1.70 -13.49
CA LYS A 110 14.37 -2.10 -13.41
C LYS A 110 13.48 -0.88 -13.24
N ALA A 111 12.84 -0.46 -14.32
CA ALA A 111 11.75 0.51 -14.22
C ALA A 111 10.48 -0.19 -13.74
N VAL A 112 9.73 0.49 -12.89
CA VAL A 112 8.34 0.12 -12.56
C VAL A 112 7.45 0.52 -13.73
N GLN A 113 6.47 -0.30 -14.06
CA GLN A 113 5.64 -0.17 -15.26
C GLN A 113 4.20 0.23 -14.90
N ASP A 114 3.68 -0.29 -13.80
CA ASP A 114 2.32 -0.01 -13.32
C ASP A 114 2.37 0.63 -11.93
N LYS A 115 1.65 1.73 -11.74
CA LYS A 115 1.61 2.41 -10.44
C LYS A 115 0.17 2.69 -10.05
N TYR A 116 -0.23 2.19 -8.89
CA TYR A 116 -1.57 2.37 -8.31
C TYR A 116 -1.45 3.22 -7.06
N TYR A 117 -1.87 4.48 -7.14
CA TYR A 117 -1.83 5.35 -5.99
C TYR A 117 -3.17 5.45 -5.28
N PHE A 118 -3.13 5.39 -3.95
CA PHE A 118 -4.27 5.68 -3.09
C PHE A 118 -4.03 6.98 -2.33
N ALA A 119 -5.12 7.63 -1.94
CA ALA A 119 -5.08 8.88 -1.20
C ALA A 119 -6.36 9.09 -0.41
N ARG A 120 -6.33 10.02 0.55
CA ARG A 120 -7.54 10.48 1.26
C ARG A 120 -8.55 11.12 0.30
N ARG A 121 -8.04 11.84 -0.69
CA ARG A 121 -8.82 12.45 -1.79
C ARG A 121 -8.14 12.16 -3.13
N PRO A 122 -8.40 10.97 -3.71
CA PRO A 122 -7.69 10.53 -4.92
C PRO A 122 -8.27 11.15 -6.19
N GLU A 123 -7.42 11.36 -7.19
CA GLU A 123 -7.86 11.32 -8.58
C GLU A 123 -8.22 9.86 -8.91
N ILE A 124 -9.44 9.61 -9.39
CA ILE A 124 -9.91 8.23 -9.62
C ILE A 124 -9.84 7.93 -11.12
N THR A 125 -8.79 7.24 -11.55
CA THR A 125 -8.63 6.74 -12.93
C THR A 125 -8.79 5.23 -13.05
N ARG A 126 -8.83 4.52 -11.92
CA ARG A 126 -9.07 3.07 -11.86
C ARG A 126 -9.88 2.70 -10.62
N VAL A 127 -10.86 1.81 -10.82
CA VAL A 127 -11.60 1.16 -9.73
C VAL A 127 -11.41 -0.34 -9.88
N VAL A 128 -11.14 -1.01 -8.77
CA VAL A 128 -10.85 -2.45 -8.70
C VAL A 128 -11.90 -3.13 -7.82
N ASP A 129 -12.57 -4.14 -8.35
CA ASP A 129 -13.42 -5.04 -7.56
C ASP A 129 -12.55 -5.90 -6.64
N ILE A 130 -12.78 -5.78 -5.33
CA ILE A 130 -12.07 -6.54 -4.29
C ILE A 130 -13.00 -7.49 -3.52
N SER A 131 -14.21 -7.74 -4.02
CA SER A 131 -15.25 -8.52 -3.33
C SER A 131 -14.76 -9.92 -2.96
N LYS A 132 -13.98 -10.56 -3.84
CA LYS A 132 -13.40 -11.90 -3.60
C LYS A 132 -12.25 -11.92 -2.58
N GLN A 133 -11.74 -10.76 -2.18
CA GLN A 133 -10.56 -10.60 -1.33
C GLN A 133 -10.93 -10.10 0.07
N ILE A 134 -12.20 -9.79 0.34
CA ILE A 134 -12.63 -9.14 1.57
C ILE A 134 -12.32 -9.96 2.81
N ASP A 135 -12.55 -11.27 2.80
CA ASP A 135 -12.26 -12.07 3.99
C ASP A 135 -10.76 -12.02 4.33
N LYS A 136 -9.87 -12.11 3.34
CA LYS A 136 -8.42 -11.94 3.56
C LYS A 136 -8.08 -10.54 4.06
N LYS A 137 -8.68 -9.49 3.49
CA LYS A 137 -8.49 -8.10 3.94
C LYS A 137 -8.97 -7.88 5.38
N VAL A 138 -10.05 -8.55 5.78
CA VAL A 138 -10.59 -8.51 7.15
C VAL A 138 -9.63 -9.17 8.14
N GLU A 139 -9.08 -10.33 7.81
CA GLU A 139 -8.07 -10.99 8.65
C GLU A 139 -6.81 -10.12 8.79
N ALA A 140 -6.34 -9.50 7.70
CA ALA A 140 -5.19 -8.60 7.75
C ALA A 140 -5.45 -7.37 8.63
N ASN A 141 -6.64 -6.77 8.54
CA ASN A 141 -7.04 -5.67 9.41
C ASN A 141 -7.15 -6.12 10.88
N ARG A 142 -7.64 -7.34 11.15
CA ARG A 142 -7.72 -7.85 12.53
C ARG A 142 -6.34 -8.12 13.13
N ALA A 143 -5.32 -8.41 12.31
CA ALA A 143 -3.94 -8.57 12.78
C ALA A 143 -3.27 -7.24 13.18
N ASN A 144 -3.75 -6.08 12.72
CA ASN A 144 -3.23 -4.77 13.09
C ASN A 144 -3.75 -4.33 14.48
N VAL A 145 -3.12 -4.83 15.53
CA VAL A 145 -3.49 -4.58 16.93
C VAL A 145 -2.70 -3.42 17.55
N ALA A 146 -1.49 -3.15 17.04
CA ALA A 146 -0.56 -2.18 17.60
C ALA A 146 -0.95 -0.73 17.33
N LYS A 147 -1.49 -0.44 16.14
CA LYS A 147 -1.76 0.95 15.67
C LYS A 147 -3.23 1.25 15.40
N GLY A 148 -4.04 0.24 15.06
CA GLY A 148 -5.44 0.44 14.67
C GLY A 148 -5.58 1.06 13.26
N PRO A 149 -6.79 1.45 12.81
CA PRO A 149 -8.06 1.49 13.54
C PRO A 149 -8.81 0.15 13.56
N ALA A 150 -8.22 -0.95 13.11
CA ALA A 150 -8.83 -2.27 13.19
C ALA A 150 -8.35 -3.03 14.44
N GLY A 151 -7.86 -4.26 14.31
CA GLY A 151 -7.50 -5.08 15.45
C GLY A 151 -8.73 -5.49 16.27
N HIS A 152 -8.66 -5.25 17.59
CA HIS A 152 -9.68 -5.68 18.56
C HIS A 152 -10.76 -4.64 18.86
N LEU A 153 -11.05 -3.70 17.93
CA LEU A 153 -12.06 -2.67 18.19
C LEU A 153 -13.49 -3.23 18.28
N GLY A 154 -13.81 -4.32 17.58
CA GLY A 154 -15.15 -4.92 17.66
C GLY A 154 -15.44 -5.54 19.02
N SER A 155 -14.51 -6.36 19.50
CA SER A 155 -14.56 -6.98 20.84
C SER A 155 -14.48 -5.95 21.98
N ARG A 156 -13.67 -4.89 21.82
CA ARG A 156 -13.65 -3.74 22.74
C ARG A 156 -15.00 -3.05 22.80
N LEU A 157 -15.59 -2.71 21.65
CA LEU A 157 -16.91 -2.09 21.58
C LEU A 157 -17.99 -2.98 22.22
N ARG A 158 -17.95 -4.29 21.95
CA ARG A 158 -18.85 -5.28 22.57
C ARG A 158 -18.75 -5.25 24.10
N THR A 159 -17.52 -5.22 24.63
CA THR A 159 -17.25 -5.13 26.08
C THR A 159 -17.74 -3.81 26.68
N GLU A 160 -17.53 -2.69 25.98
CA GLU A 160 -17.96 -1.36 26.42
C GLU A 160 -19.48 -1.21 26.47
N LEU A 161 -20.19 -1.78 25.49
CA LEU A 161 -21.66 -1.81 25.47
C LEU A 161 -22.20 -2.71 26.58
N ALA A 162 -21.60 -3.88 26.81
CA ALA A 162 -22.03 -4.79 27.87
C ALA A 162 -21.95 -4.15 29.27
N LYS A 163 -20.93 -3.32 29.53
CA LYS A 163 -20.81 -2.53 30.78
C LYS A 163 -21.97 -1.53 30.96
N GLN A 164 -22.64 -1.14 29.88
CA GLN A 164 -23.80 -0.25 29.87
C GLN A 164 -25.13 -1.03 29.80
N ASN A 165 -25.11 -2.37 29.93
CA ASN A 165 -26.26 -3.24 29.67
C ASN A 165 -26.84 -3.11 28.25
N LEU A 166 -25.99 -2.76 27.28
CA LEU A 166 -26.34 -2.66 25.86
C LEU A 166 -25.73 -3.82 25.07
N ARG A 167 -26.37 -4.19 23.96
CA ARG A 167 -25.85 -5.14 22.97
C ARG A 167 -26.07 -4.58 21.57
N LEU A 168 -25.06 -4.72 20.72
CA LEU A 168 -25.18 -4.47 19.28
C LEU A 168 -25.16 -5.83 18.55
N PRO A 169 -26.30 -6.30 18.00
CA PRO A 169 -26.39 -7.62 17.37
C PRO A 169 -25.37 -7.87 16.26
N LEU A 170 -24.98 -6.82 15.52
CA LEU A 170 -23.92 -6.86 14.51
C LEU A 170 -22.62 -7.48 15.03
N LEU A 171 -22.27 -7.27 16.31
CA LEU A 171 -21.00 -7.76 16.87
C LEU A 171 -21.03 -9.26 17.21
N GLY A 172 -22.16 -9.95 17.04
CA GLY A 172 -22.27 -11.38 17.32
C GLY A 172 -22.12 -11.73 18.80
N ASP A 173 -21.71 -12.97 19.06
CA ASP A 173 -21.68 -13.57 20.40
C ASP A 173 -20.27 -13.79 20.95
N ASP A 174 -19.24 -13.73 20.11
CA ASP A 174 -17.83 -13.90 20.47
C ASP A 174 -16.95 -12.78 19.91
N ASP A 175 -15.75 -12.63 20.49
CA ASP A 175 -14.84 -11.52 20.19
C ASP A 175 -14.28 -11.58 18.75
N ALA A 176 -14.04 -12.77 18.21
CA ALA A 176 -13.50 -12.92 16.87
C ALA A 176 -14.55 -12.54 15.81
N THR A 177 -15.81 -12.92 16.03
CA THR A 177 -16.94 -12.47 15.21
C THR A 177 -17.14 -10.96 15.33
N ALA A 178 -17.05 -10.41 16.55
CA ALA A 178 -17.19 -8.97 16.78
C ALA A 178 -16.15 -8.16 16.00
N ASP A 179 -14.87 -8.55 16.05
CA ASP A 179 -13.80 -7.88 15.33
C ASP A 179 -14.01 -7.94 13.80
N ARG A 180 -14.37 -9.10 13.25
CA ARG A 180 -14.63 -9.25 11.81
C ARG A 180 -15.79 -8.38 11.34
N ASN A 181 -16.90 -8.41 12.08
CA ASN A 181 -18.10 -7.64 11.71
C ASN A 181 -17.87 -6.14 11.86
N TYR A 182 -17.13 -5.72 12.89
CA TYR A 182 -16.72 -4.33 13.05
C TYR A 182 -15.87 -3.86 11.86
N ILE A 183 -14.89 -4.67 11.43
CA ILE A 183 -14.04 -4.33 10.29
C ILE A 183 -14.88 -4.22 9.00
N LYS A 184 -15.75 -5.20 8.73
CA LYS A 184 -16.62 -5.19 7.55
C LYS A 184 -17.57 -3.99 7.52
N GLU A 185 -18.12 -3.62 8.68
CA GLU A 185 -19.11 -2.54 8.77
C GLU A 185 -18.49 -1.15 8.79
N PHE A 186 -17.47 -0.94 9.62
CA PHE A 186 -16.94 0.39 9.91
C PHE A 186 -15.62 0.66 9.22
N ALA A 187 -14.65 -0.26 9.32
CA ALA A 187 -13.32 -0.03 8.75
C ALA A 187 -13.31 -0.11 7.21
N LEU A 188 -14.13 -1.00 6.63
CA LEU A 188 -14.25 -1.20 5.18
C LEU A 188 -15.48 -0.49 4.58
N ARG A 189 -16.11 0.44 5.31
CA ARG A 189 -17.30 1.17 4.87
C ARG A 189 -17.08 1.82 3.50
N GLN A 190 -15.98 2.55 3.34
CA GLN A 190 -15.65 3.25 2.09
C GLN A 190 -15.53 2.28 0.91
N SER A 191 -14.86 1.13 1.10
CA SER A 191 -14.75 0.12 0.05
C SER A 191 -16.12 -0.45 -0.35
N ARG A 192 -17.01 -0.66 0.62
CA ARG A 192 -18.37 -1.16 0.36
C ARG A 192 -19.25 -0.14 -0.34
N GLU A 193 -19.22 1.11 0.12
CA GLU A 193 -19.95 2.22 -0.49
C GLU A 193 -19.52 2.45 -1.94
N LEU A 194 -18.20 2.41 -2.19
CA LEU A 194 -17.63 2.48 -3.52
C LEU A 194 -18.02 1.27 -4.37
N GLY A 195 -17.98 0.06 -3.81
CA GLY A 195 -18.42 -1.15 -4.52
C GLY A 195 -19.84 -1.00 -5.05
N LYS A 196 -20.77 -0.59 -4.17
CA LYS A 196 -22.17 -0.35 -4.52
C LYS A 196 -22.31 0.67 -5.66
N GLN A 197 -21.51 1.74 -5.66
CA GLN A 197 -21.51 2.74 -6.74
C GLN A 197 -21.15 2.13 -8.10
N TYR A 198 -20.28 1.12 -8.13
CA TYR A 198 -19.79 0.47 -9.36
C TYR A 198 -20.42 -0.91 -9.62
N GLY A 199 -21.46 -1.29 -8.88
CA GLY A 199 -22.19 -2.54 -9.10
C GLY A 199 -21.50 -3.81 -8.60
N VAL A 200 -20.54 -3.69 -7.67
CA VAL A 200 -19.87 -4.81 -6.99
C VAL A 200 -20.06 -4.71 -5.47
N GLU A 201 -19.67 -5.72 -4.69
CA GLU A 201 -19.89 -5.68 -3.23
C GLU A 201 -18.89 -4.74 -2.54
N TYR A 202 -17.63 -4.81 -2.95
CA TYR A 202 -16.56 -3.96 -2.45
C TYR A 202 -15.60 -3.54 -3.57
N ALA A 203 -15.14 -2.30 -3.52
CA ALA A 203 -14.16 -1.77 -4.46
C ALA A 203 -13.08 -0.92 -3.78
N GLU A 204 -11.96 -0.74 -4.47
CA GLU A 204 -10.91 0.24 -4.16
C GLU A 204 -10.68 1.15 -5.37
N ALA A 205 -10.44 2.43 -5.10
CA ALA A 205 -10.16 3.44 -6.11
C ALA A 205 -8.69 3.84 -6.08
N PHE A 206 -8.12 4.03 -7.27
CA PHE A 206 -6.73 4.40 -7.45
C PHE A 206 -6.58 5.50 -8.52
N HIS A 207 -5.60 6.36 -8.31
CA HIS A 207 -4.94 7.09 -9.38
C HIS A 207 -3.92 6.13 -10.01
N TYR A 208 -4.28 5.57 -11.16
CA TYR A 208 -3.45 4.62 -11.88
C TYR A 208 -2.65 5.29 -12.98
N ILE A 209 -1.33 5.05 -12.97
CA ILE A 209 -0.41 5.43 -14.04
C ILE A 209 -0.09 4.19 -14.86
N PRO A 210 -0.50 4.14 -16.15
CA PRO A 210 -0.21 3.00 -17.01
C PRO A 210 1.24 2.98 -17.49
N LEU A 211 1.64 1.80 -17.96
CA LEU A 211 2.85 1.60 -18.75
C LEU A 211 3.01 2.68 -19.84
N GLY A 212 4.22 3.21 -20.00
CA GLY A 212 4.52 4.23 -21.00
C GLY A 212 4.17 5.67 -20.61
N ALA A 213 3.36 5.89 -19.56
CA ALA A 213 3.07 7.24 -19.08
C ALA A 213 4.16 7.81 -18.16
N ALA A 214 5.04 6.96 -17.62
CA ALA A 214 6.10 7.35 -16.67
C ALA A 214 7.39 7.89 -17.34
N GLY A 215 7.40 8.12 -18.66
CA GLY A 215 8.50 8.80 -19.36
C GLY A 215 9.84 8.06 -19.43
N ALA A 216 9.92 6.80 -19.00
CA ALA A 216 11.10 5.94 -19.15
C ALA A 216 10.98 4.90 -20.27
N ASP A 217 9.76 4.62 -20.75
CA ASP A 217 9.53 3.58 -21.76
C ASP A 217 9.53 4.16 -23.17
N ARG A 218 9.72 3.28 -24.17
CA ARG A 218 9.55 3.63 -25.57
C ARG A 218 8.07 4.00 -25.78
N ASP A 219 7.83 5.20 -26.31
CA ASP A 219 6.47 5.69 -26.57
C ASP A 219 5.65 4.62 -27.30
N PRO A 220 4.47 4.20 -26.79
CA PRO A 220 3.64 3.17 -27.44
C PRO A 220 3.28 3.51 -28.89
N ARG A 221 3.26 4.81 -29.25
CA ARG A 221 3.07 5.27 -30.63
C ARG A 221 4.27 4.90 -31.52
N VAL A 222 5.48 4.88 -30.97
CA VAL A 222 6.68 4.42 -31.68
C VAL A 222 6.60 2.92 -31.94
N GLU A 223 6.19 2.11 -30.97
CA GLU A 223 6.01 0.67 -31.19
C GLU A 223 4.94 0.39 -32.25
N LYS A 224 3.79 1.08 -32.15
CA LYS A 224 2.73 1.00 -33.15
C LYS A 224 3.25 1.37 -34.54
N TYR A 225 3.96 2.49 -34.65
CA TYR A 225 4.53 2.96 -35.90
C TYR A 225 5.57 1.97 -36.48
N VAL A 226 6.47 1.45 -35.64
CA VAL A 226 7.44 0.43 -36.04
C VAL A 226 6.72 -0.82 -36.56
N LYS A 227 5.66 -1.27 -35.89
CA LYS A 227 4.87 -2.43 -36.34
C LYS A 227 4.19 -2.18 -37.69
N GLU A 228 3.73 -0.96 -37.94
CA GLU A 228 3.03 -0.57 -39.17
C GLU A 228 3.98 -0.31 -40.35
N HIS A 229 5.23 0.11 -40.08
CA HIS A 229 6.12 0.67 -41.11
C HIS A 229 7.50 0.01 -41.22
N ALA A 230 7.91 -0.86 -40.30
CA ALA A 230 9.22 -1.51 -40.39
C ALA A 230 9.28 -2.49 -41.57
N ILE A 231 10.36 -2.38 -42.35
CA ILE A 231 10.67 -3.28 -43.47
C ILE A 231 12.01 -3.99 -43.22
N PRO A 232 12.22 -5.21 -43.75
CA PRO A 232 13.48 -5.93 -43.59
C PRO A 232 14.68 -5.15 -44.15
N ILE A 233 15.81 -5.22 -43.45
CA ILE A 233 17.10 -4.76 -43.98
C ILE A 233 17.55 -5.80 -45.02
N LYS A 234 17.91 -5.33 -46.22
CA LYS A 234 18.45 -6.16 -47.31
C LYS A 234 19.84 -6.67 -47.01
#